data_AF-C7BRM5-F1
#
_entry.id   AF-C7BRM5-F1
#
_cell.length_a   1.000
_cell.length_b   1.000
_cell.length_c   1.000
_cell.angle_alpha   90.00
_cell.angle_beta   90.00
_cell.angle_gamma   90.00
#
_symmetry.space_group_name_H-M   'P 1'
#
loop_
_entity.id
_entity.type
_entity.pdbx_description
1 polymer ?
#
loop_
_entity_poly.entity_id
_entity_poly.type
_entity_poly.pdbx_seq_one_letter_code
_entity_poly.pdbx_strand_id
1 'polypeptide(L)'
;MATPESKQILSQRKSIVEPVFSALRGIQGLERFRRKGLSAVKLQFTLHAVAYNLSRAVALIFWVIFSLLFVQITGTKKWNLGSI
;
A
#
# COMPACT_ATOMS: atom_id res chain seq x y z
N MET A 1 -2.86 16.54 19.04
CA MET A 1 -3.54 15.40 19.71
C MET A 1 -4.30 14.62 18.65
N ALA A 2 -4.14 13.29 18.60
CA ALA A 2 -4.78 12.45 17.60
C ALA A 2 -6.25 12.18 17.98
N THR A 3 -7.16 13.08 17.59
CA THR A 3 -8.61 12.91 17.80
C THR A 3 -9.22 12.03 16.71
N PRO A 4 -10.29 11.27 17.00
CA PRO A 4 -10.93 10.41 16.00
C PRO A 4 -11.39 11.18 14.75
N GLU A 5 -11.85 12.43 14.90
CA GLU A 5 -12.24 13.29 13.78
C GLU A 5 -11.05 13.72 12.90
N SER A 6 -9.90 14.05 13.50
CA SER A 6 -8.68 14.36 12.74
C SER A 6 -8.22 13.18 11.88
N LYS A 7 -8.42 11.94 12.36
CA LYS A 7 -8.09 10.72 11.61
C LYS A 7 -9.02 10.52 10.41
N GLN A 8 -10.30 10.84 10.53
CA GLN A 8 -11.25 10.75 9.42
C GLN A 8 -10.95 11.78 8.33
N ILE A 9 -10.66 13.03 8.70
CA ILE A 9 -10.26 14.07 7.75
C ILE A 9 -8.95 13.68 7.04
N LEU A 10 -7.94 13.23 7.79
CA LEU A 10 -6.70 12.71 7.19
C LEU A 10 -6.93 11.49 6.30
N SER A 11 -7.94 10.66 6.59
CA SER A 11 -8.30 9.51 5.75
C SER A 11 -8.87 9.93 4.39
N GLN A 12 -9.66 11.01 4.34
CA GLN A 12 -10.14 11.60 3.09
C GLN A 12 -8.99 12.26 2.31
N ARG A 13 -8.05 12.88 3.03
CA ARG A 13 -6.79 13.39 2.47
C ARG A 13 -5.81 12.29 2.06
N LYS A 14 -6.12 11.00 2.23
CA LYS A 14 -5.28 9.92 1.67
C LYS A 14 -5.21 9.94 0.13
N SER A 15 -6.15 10.64 -0.51
CA SER A 15 -6.15 10.95 -1.94
C SER A 15 -5.22 12.13 -2.31
N ILE A 16 -4.89 12.99 -1.34
CA ILE A 16 -3.92 14.09 -1.49
C ILE A 16 -2.51 13.49 -1.49
N VAL A 17 -1.53 14.11 -2.14
CA VAL A 17 -0.17 13.60 -2.34
C VAL A 17 0.63 13.31 -1.05
N GLU A 18 0.19 13.84 0.10
CA GLU A 18 0.89 13.79 1.39
C GLU A 18 1.21 12.39 1.94
N PRO A 19 0.31 11.38 1.91
CA PRO A 19 0.62 10.02 2.32
C PRO A 19 1.58 9.33 1.37
N VAL A 20 1.56 9.68 0.07
CA VAL A 20 2.53 9.17 -0.90
C VAL A 20 3.91 9.70 -0.53
N PHE A 21 4.04 11.02 -0.30
CA PHE A 21 5.30 11.61 0.16
C PHE A 21 5.76 11.06 1.52
N SER A 22 4.84 10.86 2.47
CA SER A 22 5.14 10.25 3.77
C SER A 22 5.63 8.81 3.62
N ALA A 23 5.07 8.02 2.70
CA ALA A 23 5.51 6.66 2.43
C ALA A 23 6.86 6.63 1.71
N LEU A 24 7.07 7.49 0.73
CA LEU A 24 8.37 7.64 0.05
C LEU A 24 9.47 8.02 1.08
N ARG A 25 9.18 8.94 1.99
CA ARG A 25 10.13 9.34 3.03
C ARG A 25 10.36 8.24 4.07
N GLY A 26 9.29 7.67 4.64
CA GLY A 26 9.39 6.74 5.76
C GLY A 26 9.74 5.30 5.36
N ILE A 27 9.04 4.74 4.36
CA ILE A 27 9.22 3.34 3.95
C ILE A 27 10.41 3.19 3.01
N GLN A 28 10.56 4.10 2.05
CA GLN A 28 11.65 4.03 1.06
C GLN A 28 12.90 4.84 1.44
N GLY A 29 12.86 5.58 2.56
CA GLY A 29 13.99 6.36 3.04
C GLY A 29 14.40 7.52 2.11
N LEU A 30 13.46 8.04 1.30
CA LEU A 30 13.72 9.17 0.40
C LEU A 30 13.78 10.50 1.17
N GLU A 31 14.74 10.62 2.08
CA GLU A 31 14.98 11.85 2.85
C GLU A 31 15.91 12.81 2.13
N ARG A 32 16.84 12.27 1.34
CA ARG A 32 17.82 13.05 0.58
C ARG A 32 18.09 12.42 -0.79
N PHE A 33 18.05 13.24 -1.83
CA PHE A 33 18.52 12.83 -3.14
C PHE A 33 20.04 12.65 -3.13
N ARG A 34 20.49 11.47 -3.55
CA ARG A 34 21.92 11.11 -3.59
C ARG A 34 22.57 11.54 -4.90
N ARG A 35 21.77 11.66 -5.96
CA ARG A 35 22.20 12.12 -7.28
C ARG A 35 22.15 13.64 -7.36
N LYS A 36 23.02 14.22 -8.18
CA LYS A 36 23.08 15.67 -8.47
C LYS A 36 22.63 15.94 -9.90
N GLY A 37 22.01 17.09 -10.13
CA GLY A 37 21.47 17.48 -11.44
C GLY A 37 20.02 17.02 -11.63
N LEU A 38 19.21 17.87 -12.26
CA LEU A 38 17.76 17.69 -12.36
C LEU A 38 17.37 16.36 -13.01
N SER A 39 18.07 15.96 -14.08
CA SER A 39 17.80 14.71 -14.78
C SER A 39 17.99 13.49 -13.88
N ALA A 40 19.12 13.42 -13.16
CA ALA A 40 19.43 12.29 -12.30
C ALA A 40 18.54 12.24 -11.04
N VAL A 41 18.16 13.41 -10.51
CA VAL A 41 17.18 13.51 -9.41
C VAL A 41 15.81 13.02 -9.86
N LYS A 42 15.35 13.41 -11.06
CA LYS A 42 14.09 12.92 -11.65
C LYS A 42 14.11 11.40 -11.80
N LEU A 43 15.18 10.83 -12.34
CA LEU A 43 15.33 9.38 -12.46
C LEU A 43 15.23 8.67 -11.10
N GLN A 44 15.94 9.18 -10.09
CA GLN A 44 15.89 8.64 -8.73
C GLN A 44 14.45 8.68 -8.20
N PHE A 45 13.79 9.82 -8.29
CA PHE A 45 12.41 9.98 -7.83
C PHE A 45 11.43 9.04 -8.56
N THR A 46 11.55 8.92 -9.89
CA THR A 46 10.71 8.01 -10.69
C THR A 46 10.88 6.57 -10.24
N LEU A 47 12.12 6.12 -9.97
CA LEU A 47 12.36 4.76 -9.50
C LEU A 47 11.69 4.49 -8.14
N HIS A 48 11.77 5.46 -7.22
CA HIS A 48 11.08 5.40 -5.94
C HIS A 48 9.56 5.35 -6.11
N ALA A 49 8.99 6.19 -6.97
CA ALA A 49 7.56 6.19 -7.27
C ALA A 49 7.09 4.87 -7.89
N VAL A 50 7.85 4.30 -8.83
CA VAL A 50 7.55 2.99 -9.44
C VAL A 50 7.60 1.88 -8.39
N ALA A 51 8.62 1.86 -7.53
CA ALA A 51 8.72 0.90 -6.45
C ALA A 51 7.52 1.00 -5.49
N TYR A 52 7.06 2.21 -5.17
CA TYR A 52 5.90 2.43 -4.30
C TYR A 52 4.62 1.87 -4.94
N ASN A 53 4.38 2.20 -6.22
CA ASN A 53 3.22 1.70 -6.95
C ASN A 53 3.24 0.17 -7.07
N LEU A 54 4.41 -0.43 -7.30
CA LEU A 54 4.56 -1.87 -7.40
C LEU A 54 4.29 -2.56 -6.05
N SER A 55 4.79 -2.03 -4.93
CA SER A 55 4.47 -2.54 -3.60
C SER A 55 2.97 -2.52 -3.32
N ARG A 56 2.26 -1.47 -3.75
CA ARG A 56 0.80 -1.36 -3.61
C ARG A 56 0.07 -2.40 -4.47
N ALA A 57 0.49 -2.59 -5.73
CA ALA A 57 -0.10 -3.60 -6.61
C ALA A 57 0.09 -5.02 -6.05
N VAL A 58 1.30 -5.33 -5.58
CA VAL A 58 1.62 -6.62 -4.97
C VAL A 58 0.77 -6.86 -3.72
N ALA A 59 0.63 -5.87 -2.83
CA ALA A 59 -0.22 -5.99 -1.65
C ALA A 59 -1.70 -6.27 -2.00
N LEU A 60 -2.22 -5.63 -3.06
CA LEU A 60 -3.58 -5.88 -3.54
C LEU A 60 -3.72 -7.30 -4.10
N ILE A 61 -2.75 -7.76 -4.91
CA ILE A 61 -2.75 -9.12 -5.47
C ILE A 61 -2.72 -10.16 -4.34
N PHE A 62 -1.82 -10.00 -3.36
CA PHE A 62 -1.76 -10.89 -2.21
C PHE A 62 -3.07 -10.90 -1.42
N TRP A 63 -3.69 -9.74 -1.24
CA TRP A 63 -4.98 -9.64 -0.55
C TRP A 63 -6.09 -10.37 -1.31
N VAL A 64 -6.13 -10.26 -2.64
CA VAL A 64 -7.08 -11.00 -3.49
C VAL A 64 -6.84 -12.51 -3.39
N ILE A 65 -5.58 -12.96 -3.54
CA ILE A 65 -5.23 -14.38 -3.44
C ILE A 65 -5.63 -14.93 -2.06
N PHE A 66 -5.28 -14.22 -0.99
CA PHE A 66 -5.62 -14.61 0.38
C PHE A 66 -7.13 -14.70 0.58
N SER A 67 -7.89 -13.72 0.06
CA SER A 67 -9.35 -13.72 0.12
C SER A 67 -9.96 -14.93 -0.61
N LEU A 68 -9.48 -15.24 -1.81
CA LEU A 68 -9.95 -16.41 -2.58
C LEU A 68 -9.64 -17.73 -1.86
N LEU A 69 -8.43 -17.87 -1.33
CA LEU A 69 -8.04 -19.04 -0.54
C LEU A 69 -8.91 -19.19 0.72
N PHE A 70 -9.19 -18.08 1.41
CA PHE A 70 -10.03 -18.07 2.59
C PHE A 70 -11.47 -18.49 2.28
N VAL A 71 -12.05 -18.01 1.17
CA VAL A 71 -13.38 -18.41 0.70
C VAL A 71 -13.44 -19.93 0.46
N GLN A 72 -12.43 -20.53 -0.18
CA GLN A 72 -12.38 -21.98 -0.40
C GLN A 72 -12.40 -22.76 0.93
N ILE A 73 -11.60 -22.34 1.92
CA ILE A 73 -11.52 -22.99 3.24
C ILE A 73 -12.86 -22.93 3.98
N THR A 74 -13.58 -21.80 3.91
CA THR A 74 -14.90 -21.67 4.53
C THR A 74 -15.97 -22.47 3.79
N GLY A 75 -15.88 -22.55 2.46
CA GLY A 75 -16.78 -23.35 1.63
C GLY A 75 -16.64 -24.86 1.89
N THR A 76 -15.42 -25.39 1.97
CA THR A 76 -15.18 -26.82 2.25
C THR A 76 -15.65 -27.26 3.63
N LYS A 77 -15.54 -26.38 4.64
CA LYS A 77 -16.10 -26.63 5.98
C LYS A 77 -17.62 -26.78 5.97
N LYS A 78 -18.34 -25.96 5.18
CA LYS A 78 -19.80 -26.01 5.09
C LYS A 78 -20.31 -27.33 4.48
N TRP A 79 -19.64 -27.86 3.46
CA TRP A 79 -19.98 -29.15 2.85
C TRP A 79 -19.76 -30.34 3.79
N ASN A 80 -18.72 -30.30 4.62
CA ASN A 80 -18.46 -31.36 5.60
C ASN A 80 -19.44 -31.37 6.78
N LEU A 81 -19.99 -30.22 7.20
CA LEU A 81 -21.00 -30.16 8.26
C LEU A 81 -22.43 -30.49 7.78
N GLY A 82 -22.73 -30.34 6.49
CA GLY A 82 -24.05 -30.66 5.91
C GLY A 82 -24.20 -32.12 5.45
N SER A 83 -23.18 -32.95 5.65
CA SER A 83 -23.13 -34.36 5.28
C SER A 83 -23.19 -35.31 6.50
N ILE A 84 -23.46 -34.78 7.70
CA ILE A 84 -23.71 -35.54 8.94
C ILE A 84 -25.20 -35.47 9.24
#